data_AF-A0A2L0UHM8-F1
#
_entry.id   AF-A0A2L0UHM8-F1
#
_cell.length_a   1.000
_cell.length_b   1.000
_cell.length_c   1.000
_cell.angle_alpha   90.00
_cell.angle_beta   90.00
_cell.angle_gamma   90.00
#
_symmetry.space_group_name_H-M   'P 1'
#
loop_
_entity.id
_entity.type
_entity.pdbx_description
1 polymer ?
#
loop_
_entity_poly.entity_id
_entity_poly.type
_entity_poly.pdbx_seq_one_letter_code
_entity_poly.pdbx_strand_id
1 'polypeptide(L)'
;PSAPPAAAGELEVARVYAAPALLLIGGLSSFLFSSYARDSSKPLQELVHRADRAVTALVVLAIVGSAGALLLLPVAGPLLTGRMPDPLAVTGWLCLSLGIGVSIPYGSLAAVRGKAATVFGVRLGESALSLALAVVAVALSDTFVLAPLCCAIGSLIGAICLRLVVLRPRRVTSSTPSSAPQKRRFETHV
;
A
#
# COMPACT_ATOMS: atom_id res chain seq x y z
N PRO A 1 -14.87 -30.19 -4.18
CA PRO A 1 -14.98 -29.30 -3.00
C PRO A 1 -15.59 -27.94 -3.41
N SER A 2 -16.91 -27.90 -3.53
CA SER A 2 -17.65 -26.65 -3.76
C SER A 2 -17.87 -25.96 -2.41
N ALA A 3 -17.14 -24.88 -2.14
CA ALA A 3 -17.44 -24.02 -1.02
C ALA A 3 -18.91 -23.58 -1.11
N PRO A 4 -19.72 -23.66 -0.04
CA PRO A 4 -21.12 -23.32 -0.12
C PRO A 4 -21.29 -21.82 -0.44
N PRO A 5 -22.23 -21.45 -1.33
CA PRO A 5 -22.47 -20.05 -1.72
C PRO A 5 -22.80 -19.12 -0.54
N ALA A 6 -23.18 -19.68 0.60
CA ALA A 6 -23.46 -18.94 1.84
C ALA A 6 -22.21 -18.28 2.45
N ALA A 7 -21.07 -18.99 2.51
CA ALA A 7 -19.85 -18.47 3.13
C ALA A 7 -19.22 -17.33 2.30
N ALA A 8 -19.25 -17.48 0.97
CA ALA A 8 -18.85 -16.39 0.06
C ALA A 8 -19.81 -15.19 0.19
N GLY A 9 -21.11 -15.44 0.32
CA GLY A 9 -22.11 -14.39 0.51
C GLY A 9 -21.89 -13.54 1.76
N GLU A 10 -21.54 -14.15 2.89
CA GLU A 10 -21.18 -13.44 4.14
C GLU A 10 -19.98 -12.51 3.97
N LEU A 11 -18.94 -12.99 3.30
CA LEU A 11 -17.75 -12.18 3.03
C LEU A 11 -18.06 -11.01 2.08
N GLU A 12 -18.92 -11.23 1.08
CA GLU A 12 -19.36 -10.19 0.14
C GLU A 12 -20.16 -9.09 0.83
N VAL A 13 -21.02 -9.44 1.78
CA VAL A 13 -21.78 -8.44 2.56
C VAL A 13 -20.87 -7.57 3.40
N ALA A 14 -19.86 -8.16 4.03
CA ALA A 14 -18.83 -7.39 4.74
C ALA A 14 -18.04 -6.48 3.78
N ARG A 15 -17.74 -6.95 2.56
CA ARG A 15 -17.06 -6.16 1.52
C ARG A 15 -17.89 -4.97 1.06
N VAL A 16 -19.20 -5.15 0.84
CA VAL A 16 -20.13 -4.06 0.45
C VAL A 16 -20.17 -2.99 1.54
N TYR A 17 -20.23 -3.39 2.81
CA TYR A 17 -20.18 -2.46 3.93
C TYR A 17 -18.85 -1.68 4.00
N ALA A 18 -17.72 -2.34 3.72
CA ALA A 18 -16.39 -1.72 3.72
C ALA A 18 -16.07 -0.91 2.44
N ALA A 19 -16.87 -1.03 1.39
CA ALA A 19 -16.61 -0.40 0.09
C ALA A 19 -16.41 1.13 0.13
N PRO A 20 -17.17 1.91 0.92
CA PRO A 20 -16.94 3.36 1.03
C PRO A 20 -15.53 3.72 1.53
N ALA A 21 -15.00 2.94 2.49
CA ALA A 21 -13.64 3.16 3.00
C ALA A 21 -12.59 2.88 1.92
N LEU A 22 -12.75 1.76 1.19
CA LEU A 22 -11.88 1.40 0.05
C LEU A 22 -11.91 2.48 -1.04
N LEU A 23 -13.09 3.01 -1.36
CA LEU A 23 -13.26 4.09 -2.35
C LEU A 23 -12.56 5.37 -1.93
N LEU A 24 -12.71 5.80 -0.67
CA LEU A 24 -12.03 6.99 -0.16
C LEU A 24 -10.51 6.84 -0.26
N ILE A 25 -9.96 5.70 0.15
CA ILE A 25 -8.52 5.44 0.10
C ILE A 25 -8.04 5.37 -1.36
N GLY A 26 -8.78 4.72 -2.25
CA GLY A 26 -8.50 4.69 -3.68
C GLY A 26 -8.51 6.09 -4.32
N GLY A 27 -9.47 6.93 -3.95
CA GLY A 27 -9.56 8.32 -4.43
C GLY A 27 -8.40 9.19 -3.98
N LEU A 28 -8.08 9.18 -2.68
CA LEU A 28 -6.92 9.92 -2.14
C LEU A 28 -5.61 9.47 -2.77
N SER A 29 -5.50 8.18 -3.06
CA SER A 29 -4.33 7.59 -3.70
C SER A 29 -4.06 8.12 -5.11
N SER A 30 -5.10 8.20 -5.95
CA SER A 30 -4.99 8.80 -7.28
C SER A 30 -4.60 10.28 -7.22
N PHE A 31 -5.15 11.01 -6.25
CA PHE A 31 -4.79 12.41 -6.02
C PHE A 31 -3.31 12.55 -5.62
N LEU A 32 -2.81 11.72 -4.70
CA LEU A 32 -1.41 11.73 -4.28
C LEU A 32 -0.45 11.42 -5.44
N PHE A 33 -0.79 10.45 -6.28
CA PHE A 33 0.01 10.13 -7.47
C PHE A 33 0.15 11.34 -8.40
N SER A 34 -0.96 12.02 -8.71
CA SER A 34 -0.94 13.24 -9.51
C SER A 34 -0.13 14.37 -8.86
N SER A 35 -0.28 14.55 -7.53
CA SER A 35 0.49 15.54 -6.78
C SER A 35 2.00 15.26 -6.81
N TYR A 36 2.43 14.00 -6.70
CA TYR A 36 3.85 13.65 -6.76
C TYR A 36 4.42 13.76 -8.17
N ALA A 37 3.65 13.40 -9.21
CA ALA A 37 4.06 13.59 -10.59
C ALA A 37 4.33 15.09 -10.90
N ARG A 38 3.45 15.98 -10.41
CA ARG A 38 3.60 17.43 -10.55
C ARG A 38 4.83 17.98 -9.82
N ASP A 39 5.13 17.46 -8.63
CA ASP A 39 6.24 17.90 -7.78
C ASP A 39 7.53 17.07 -7.94
N SER A 40 7.65 16.32 -9.05
CA SER A 40 8.74 15.36 -9.28
C SER A 40 10.15 15.98 -9.36
N SER A 41 10.24 17.31 -9.57
CA SER A 41 11.48 18.10 -9.58
C SER A 41 12.04 18.42 -8.20
N LYS A 42 11.28 18.21 -7.12
CA LYS A 42 11.72 18.48 -5.74
C LYS A 42 12.75 17.48 -5.23
N PRO A 43 13.57 17.85 -4.22
CA PRO A 43 14.53 16.94 -3.61
C PRO A 43 13.82 15.74 -2.98
N LEU A 44 14.42 14.56 -3.12
CA LEU A 44 13.84 13.27 -2.67
C LEU A 44 13.44 13.33 -1.19
N GLN A 45 14.24 13.96 -0.34
CA GLN A 45 14.01 14.02 1.09
C GLN A 45 12.72 14.78 1.47
N GLU A 46 12.35 15.80 0.69
CA GLU A 46 11.11 16.56 0.90
C GLU A 46 9.88 15.76 0.47
N LEU A 47 9.97 15.07 -0.67
CA LEU A 47 8.94 14.15 -1.16
C LEU A 47 8.70 12.99 -0.18
N VAL A 48 9.75 12.48 0.46
CA VAL A 48 9.65 11.45 1.50
C VAL A 48 8.93 11.95 2.74
N HIS A 49 9.26 13.15 3.22
CA HIS A 49 8.53 13.75 4.36
C HIS A 49 7.05 13.98 4.03
N ARG A 50 6.75 14.38 2.79
CA ARG A 50 5.36 14.49 2.33
C ARG A 50 4.67 13.13 2.26
N ALA A 51 5.35 12.10 1.77
CA ALA A 51 4.83 10.74 1.75
C ALA A 51 4.54 10.22 3.16
N ASP A 52 5.45 10.44 4.11
CA ASP A 52 5.23 10.05 5.51
C ASP A 52 4.04 10.80 6.12
N ARG A 53 3.90 12.12 5.87
CA ARG A 53 2.71 12.87 6.31
C ARG A 53 1.43 12.36 5.68
N ALA A 54 1.45 12.04 4.38
CA ALA A 54 0.29 11.49 3.67
C ALA A 54 -0.10 10.12 4.21
N VAL A 55 0.87 9.23 4.46
CA VAL A 55 0.65 7.94 5.14
C VAL A 55 0.03 8.15 6.51
N THR A 56 0.59 9.07 7.31
CA THR A 56 0.08 9.35 8.65
C THR A 56 -1.36 9.85 8.60
N ALA A 57 -1.67 10.78 7.70
CA ALA A 57 -3.03 11.28 7.49
C ALA A 57 -4.00 10.18 7.03
N LEU A 58 -3.58 9.33 6.09
CA LEU A 58 -4.37 8.19 5.62
C LEU A 58 -4.61 7.15 6.71
N VAL A 59 -3.60 6.85 7.53
CA VAL A 59 -3.72 5.94 8.68
C VAL A 59 -4.69 6.49 9.70
N VAL A 60 -4.56 7.77 10.08
CA VAL A 60 -5.48 8.41 11.02
C VAL A 60 -6.90 8.41 10.47
N LEU A 61 -7.09 8.82 9.22
CA LEU A 61 -8.40 8.84 8.57
C LEU A 61 -9.01 7.43 8.50
N ALA A 62 -8.20 6.43 8.15
CA ALA A 62 -8.66 5.06 8.05
C ALA A 62 -8.97 4.45 9.43
N ILE A 63 -8.21 4.77 10.49
CA ILE A 63 -8.52 4.35 11.86
C ILE A 63 -9.82 5.01 12.33
N VAL A 64 -9.95 6.32 12.18
CA VAL A 64 -11.16 7.06 12.59
C VAL A 64 -12.39 6.58 11.79
N GLY A 65 -12.23 6.42 10.48
CA GLY A 65 -13.28 5.91 9.59
C GLY A 65 -13.66 4.47 9.93
N SER A 66 -12.69 3.60 10.21
CA SER A 66 -12.93 2.21 10.61
C SER A 66 -13.60 2.11 11.96
N ALA A 67 -13.16 2.90 12.95
CA ALA A 67 -13.80 2.98 14.26
C ALA A 67 -15.24 3.48 14.14
N GLY A 68 -15.47 4.54 13.35
CA GLY A 68 -16.80 5.05 13.04
C GLY A 68 -17.68 4.00 12.36
N ALA A 69 -17.13 3.27 11.37
CA ALA A 69 -17.84 2.20 10.68
C ALA A 69 -18.18 1.03 11.60
N LEU A 70 -17.33 0.69 12.57
CA LEU A 70 -17.63 -0.36 13.56
C LEU A 70 -18.67 0.11 14.59
N LEU A 71 -18.61 1.36 15.03
CA LEU A 71 -19.61 1.95 15.93
C LEU A 71 -20.98 2.08 15.26
N LEU A 72 -21.00 2.37 13.96
CA LEU A 72 -22.22 2.43 13.15
C LEU A 72 -22.72 1.06 12.71
N LEU A 73 -21.91 0.00 12.82
CA LEU A 73 -22.25 -1.35 12.36
C LEU A 73 -23.61 -1.88 12.84
N PRO A 74 -24.03 -1.75 14.13
CA PRO A 74 -25.33 -2.25 14.58
C PRO A 74 -26.53 -1.53 13.94
N VAL A 75 -26.34 -0.30 13.45
CA VAL A 75 -27.41 0.51 12.84
C VAL A 75 -27.31 0.49 11.31
N ALA A 76 -26.14 0.85 10.78
CA ALA A 76 -25.88 0.95 9.36
C ALA A 76 -25.76 -0.42 8.67
N GLY A 77 -25.30 -1.45 9.38
CA GLY A 77 -25.18 -2.82 8.83
C GLY A 77 -26.54 -3.34 8.33
N PRO A 78 -27.57 -3.48 9.19
CA PRO A 78 -28.88 -3.93 8.77
C PRO A 78 -29.53 -3.04 7.69
N LEU A 79 -29.32 -1.72 7.76
CA LEU A 79 -29.84 -0.74 6.81
C LEU A 79 -29.23 -0.86 5.40
N LEU A 80 -27.92 -1.13 5.30
CA LEU A 80 -27.19 -1.18 4.03
C LEU A 80 -27.20 -2.58 3.40
N THR A 81 -27.13 -3.63 4.22
CA THR A 81 -26.93 -5.00 3.73
C THR A 81 -28.14 -5.90 3.95
N GLY A 82 -29.22 -5.40 4.58
CA GLY A 82 -30.44 -6.17 4.86
C GLY A 82 -30.29 -7.26 5.93
N ARG A 83 -29.07 -7.46 6.43
CA ARG A 83 -28.69 -8.41 7.49
C ARG A 83 -27.45 -7.89 8.21
N MET A 84 -27.21 -8.37 9.43
CA MET A 84 -26.06 -7.95 10.23
C MET A 84 -24.78 -8.63 9.69
N PRO A 85 -23.77 -7.86 9.24
CA PRO A 85 -22.50 -8.42 8.78
C PRO A 85 -21.69 -9.02 9.95
N ASP A 86 -20.88 -10.04 9.67
CA ASP A 86 -19.91 -10.57 10.65
C ASP A 86 -18.86 -9.48 10.99
N PRO A 87 -18.74 -9.06 12.26
CA PRO A 87 -17.74 -8.08 12.68
C PRO A 87 -16.30 -8.49 12.35
N LEU A 88 -15.97 -9.78 12.37
CA LEU A 88 -14.62 -10.27 12.03
C LEU A 88 -14.32 -10.09 10.54
N ALA A 89 -15.30 -10.34 9.67
CA ALA A 89 -15.14 -10.11 8.24
C ALA A 89 -14.96 -8.60 7.95
N VAL A 90 -15.79 -7.75 8.57
CA VAL A 90 -15.73 -6.30 8.40
C VAL A 90 -14.39 -5.73 8.88
N THR A 91 -13.93 -6.14 10.08
CA THR A 91 -12.62 -5.73 10.60
C THR A 91 -11.48 -6.16 9.69
N GLY A 92 -11.54 -7.38 9.12
CA GLY A 92 -10.57 -7.83 8.11
C GLY A 92 -10.51 -6.89 6.89
N TRP A 93 -11.66 -6.52 6.34
CA TRP A 93 -11.73 -5.60 5.19
C TRP A 93 -11.26 -4.18 5.52
N LEU A 94 -11.55 -3.69 6.73
CA LEU A 94 -11.10 -2.38 7.20
C LEU A 94 -9.57 -2.38 7.44
N CYS A 95 -9.03 -3.43 8.03
CA CYS A 95 -7.58 -3.64 8.17
C CYS A 95 -6.89 -3.69 6.80
N LEU A 96 -7.49 -4.40 5.83
CA LEU A 96 -6.97 -4.44 4.46
C LEU A 96 -6.92 -3.05 3.84
N SER A 97 -7.99 -2.27 4.00
CA SER A 97 -8.07 -0.89 3.53
C SER A 97 -6.94 -0.04 4.13
N LEU A 98 -6.66 -0.20 5.42
CA LEU A 98 -5.53 0.42 6.13
C LEU A 98 -4.19 0.06 5.49
N GLY A 99 -3.92 -1.24 5.28
CA GLY A 99 -2.68 -1.71 4.66
C GLY A 99 -2.47 -1.15 3.25
N ILE A 100 -3.54 -1.07 2.46
CA ILE A 100 -3.55 -0.45 1.14
C ILE A 100 -3.19 1.04 1.25
N GLY A 101 -3.81 1.78 2.17
CA GLY A 101 -3.55 3.20 2.39
C GLY A 101 -2.11 3.53 2.79
N VAL A 102 -1.43 2.64 3.54
CA VAL A 102 0.00 2.79 3.87
C VAL A 102 0.89 2.51 2.67
N SER A 103 0.54 1.51 1.86
CA SER A 103 1.38 1.06 0.73
C SER A 103 1.40 2.05 -0.44
N ILE A 104 0.30 2.77 -0.69
CA ILE A 104 0.13 3.56 -1.91
C ILE A 104 1.02 4.82 -1.99
N PRO A 105 1.17 5.64 -0.92
CA PRO A 105 2.03 6.83 -1.00
C PRO A 105 3.48 6.48 -1.33
N TYR A 106 4.01 5.38 -0.78
CA TYR A 106 5.35 4.90 -1.11
C TYR A 106 5.44 4.34 -2.53
N GLY A 107 4.42 3.58 -2.97
CA GLY A 107 4.36 3.02 -4.32
C GLY A 107 4.28 4.09 -5.41
N SER A 108 3.45 5.10 -5.20
CA SER A 108 3.30 6.25 -6.11
C SER A 108 4.59 7.07 -6.20
N LEU A 109 5.24 7.36 -5.07
CA LEU A 109 6.53 8.05 -5.06
C LEU A 109 7.61 7.26 -5.80
N ALA A 110 7.68 5.94 -5.59
CA ALA A 110 8.65 5.07 -6.26
C ALA A 110 8.40 4.99 -7.78
N ALA A 111 7.14 4.93 -8.20
CA ALA A 111 6.75 4.91 -9.61
C ALA A 111 7.15 6.21 -10.33
N VAL A 112 6.86 7.38 -9.73
CA VAL A 112 7.25 8.69 -10.29
C VAL A 112 8.77 8.84 -10.44
N ARG A 113 9.55 8.13 -9.61
CA ARG A 113 11.03 8.14 -9.66
C ARG A 113 11.61 7.06 -10.60
N GLY A 114 10.79 6.46 -11.47
CA GLY A 114 11.23 5.46 -12.44
C GLY A 114 11.54 4.09 -11.84
N LYS A 115 11.17 3.84 -10.57
CA LYS A 115 11.35 2.53 -9.91
C LYS A 115 10.11 1.64 -10.00
N ALA A 116 9.30 1.80 -11.05
CA ALA A 116 8.06 1.04 -11.24
C ALA A 116 8.30 -0.48 -11.18
N ALA A 117 9.39 -0.98 -11.77
CA ALA A 117 9.75 -2.40 -11.71
C ALA A 117 9.95 -2.92 -10.27
N THR A 118 10.56 -2.11 -9.39
CA THR A 118 10.71 -2.46 -7.97
C THR A 118 9.35 -2.47 -7.27
N VAL A 119 8.46 -1.52 -7.58
CA VAL A 119 7.08 -1.50 -7.05
C VAL A 119 6.33 -2.76 -7.46
N PHE A 120 6.40 -3.14 -8.74
CA PHE A 120 5.79 -4.38 -9.23
C PHE A 120 6.35 -5.61 -8.53
N GLY A 121 7.67 -5.70 -8.33
CA GLY A 121 8.28 -6.81 -7.60
C GLY A 121 7.78 -6.91 -6.15
N VAL A 122 7.68 -5.79 -5.44
CA VAL A 122 7.13 -5.77 -4.07
C VAL A 122 5.65 -6.13 -4.06
N ARG A 123 4.84 -5.63 -5.01
CA ARG A 123 3.42 -5.98 -5.13
C ARG A 123 3.19 -7.45 -5.47
N LEU A 124 4.08 -8.05 -6.26
CA LEU A 124 4.03 -9.47 -6.56
C LEU A 124 4.35 -10.31 -5.31
N GLY A 125 5.38 -9.90 -4.55
CA GLY A 125 5.72 -10.53 -3.27
C GLY A 125 4.61 -10.41 -2.23
N GLU A 126 4.00 -9.22 -2.11
CA GLU A 126 2.82 -8.96 -1.28
C GLU A 126 1.65 -9.88 -1.67
N SER A 127 1.35 -10.00 -2.96
CA SER A 127 0.26 -10.84 -3.46
C SER A 127 0.53 -12.32 -3.16
N ALA A 128 1.76 -12.79 -3.39
CA ALA A 128 2.16 -14.16 -3.12
C ALA A 128 2.11 -14.48 -1.62
N LEU A 129 2.59 -13.56 -0.76
CA LEU A 129 2.54 -13.71 0.69
C LEU A 129 1.09 -13.70 1.21
N SER A 130 0.27 -12.79 0.71
CA SER A 130 -1.16 -12.71 1.05
C SER A 130 -1.88 -14.01 0.68
N LEU A 131 -1.59 -14.54 -0.52
CA LEU A 131 -2.14 -15.81 -0.98
C LEU A 131 -1.69 -16.97 -0.10
N ALA A 132 -0.39 -17.06 0.22
CA ALA A 132 0.14 -18.10 1.09
C ALA A 132 -0.50 -18.06 2.48
N LEU A 133 -0.61 -16.87 3.08
CA LEU A 133 -1.27 -16.69 4.38
C LEU A 133 -2.75 -17.06 4.33
N ALA A 134 -3.47 -16.69 3.26
CA ALA A 134 -4.87 -17.05 3.10
C ALA A 134 -5.06 -18.57 2.95
N VAL A 135 -4.20 -19.25 2.17
CA VAL A 135 -4.23 -20.71 2.02
C VAL A 135 -3.97 -21.40 3.36
N VAL A 136 -2.96 -20.94 4.11
CA VAL A 136 -2.65 -21.48 5.45
C VAL A 136 -3.80 -21.23 6.43
N ALA A 137 -4.38 -20.03 6.44
CA ALA A 137 -5.50 -19.71 7.33
C ALA A 137 -6.72 -20.57 7.03
N VAL A 138 -7.08 -20.75 5.75
CA VAL A 138 -8.19 -21.63 5.35
C VAL A 138 -7.89 -23.08 5.73
N ALA A 139 -6.68 -23.56 5.48
CA ALA A 139 -6.29 -24.93 5.83
C ALA A 139 -6.29 -25.23 7.34
N LEU A 140 -6.10 -24.21 8.18
CA LEU A 140 -6.06 -24.37 9.65
C LEU A 140 -7.40 -24.09 10.34
N SER A 141 -8.24 -23.21 9.78
CA SER A 141 -9.45 -22.72 10.45
C SER A 141 -10.76 -23.13 9.77
N ASP A 142 -10.69 -23.78 8.60
CA ASP A 142 -11.83 -24.11 7.74
C ASP A 142 -12.75 -22.90 7.43
N THR A 143 -12.26 -21.68 7.64
CA THR A 143 -13.03 -20.44 7.64
C THR A 143 -12.44 -19.43 6.65
N PHE A 144 -13.31 -18.82 5.85
CA PHE A 144 -12.92 -17.83 4.83
C PHE A 144 -12.92 -16.38 5.33
N VAL A 145 -13.47 -16.14 6.53
CA VAL A 145 -13.61 -14.82 7.16
C VAL A 145 -12.26 -14.13 7.40
N LEU A 146 -11.19 -14.90 7.59
CA LEU A 146 -9.85 -14.39 7.86
C LEU A 146 -9.09 -13.96 6.60
N ALA A 147 -9.60 -14.27 5.40
CA ALA A 147 -8.90 -13.98 4.15
C ALA A 147 -8.54 -12.49 3.98
N PRO A 148 -9.43 -11.51 4.25
CA PRO A 148 -9.09 -10.10 4.15
C PRO A 148 -8.02 -9.67 5.18
N LEU A 149 -8.02 -10.29 6.37
CA LEU A 149 -7.02 -10.04 7.40
C LEU A 149 -5.63 -10.54 6.98
N CYS A 150 -5.56 -11.73 6.37
CA CYS A 150 -4.33 -12.26 5.78
C CYS A 150 -3.78 -11.32 4.69
N CYS A 151 -4.65 -10.81 3.81
CA CYS A 151 -4.29 -9.81 2.82
C CYS A 151 -3.82 -8.50 3.46
N ALA A 152 -4.44 -8.07 4.57
CA ALA A 152 -4.02 -6.87 5.29
C ALA A 152 -2.59 -6.99 5.82
N ILE A 153 -2.24 -8.15 6.38
CA ILE A 153 -0.89 -8.47 6.86
C ILE A 153 0.12 -8.44 5.71
N GLY A 154 -0.21 -9.08 4.58
CA GLY A 154 0.62 -9.03 3.38
C GLY A 154 0.85 -7.60 2.91
N SER A 155 -0.19 -6.77 2.92
CA SER A 155 -0.11 -5.37 2.52
C SER A 155 0.73 -4.52 3.46
N LEU A 156 0.62 -4.73 4.78
CA LEU A 156 1.49 -4.09 5.78
C LEU A 156 2.96 -4.45 5.55
N ILE A 157 3.27 -5.73 5.30
CA ILE A 157 4.63 -6.19 5.02
C ILE A 157 5.14 -5.58 3.71
N GLY A 158 4.30 -5.54 2.66
CA GLY A 158 4.59 -4.86 1.39
C GLY A 158 4.91 -3.39 1.58
N ALA A 159 4.12 -2.67 2.39
CA ALA A 159 4.34 -1.26 2.71
C ALA A 159 5.67 -1.03 3.43
N ILE A 160 5.99 -1.87 4.43
CA ILE A 160 7.26 -1.80 5.17
C ILE A 160 8.44 -2.07 4.22
N CYS A 161 8.32 -3.07 3.35
CA CYS A 161 9.36 -3.39 2.36
C CYS A 161 9.58 -2.23 1.38
N LEU A 162 8.51 -1.60 0.90
CA LEU A 162 8.55 -0.38 0.10
C LEU A 162 9.26 0.77 0.83
N ARG A 163 8.92 0.99 2.10
CA ARG A 163 9.59 1.99 2.94
C ARG A 163 11.09 1.71 3.02
N LEU A 164 11.50 0.49 3.31
CA LEU A 164 12.91 0.13 3.49
C LEU A 164 13.72 0.15 2.18
N VAL A 165 13.14 -0.29 1.08
CA VAL A 165 13.82 -0.40 -0.23
C VAL A 165 13.85 0.95 -0.97
N VAL A 166 12.81 1.77 -0.84
CA VAL A 166 12.71 3.06 -1.55
C VAL A 166 13.33 4.20 -0.75
N LEU A 167 13.20 4.22 0.58
CA LEU A 167 13.69 5.30 1.42
C LEU A 167 15.14 5.16 1.87
N ARG A 168 15.84 4.05 1.57
CA ARG A 168 17.29 4.01 1.81
C ARG A 168 17.97 5.03 0.90
N PRO A 169 18.62 6.08 1.46
CA PRO A 169 19.43 6.97 0.65
C PRO A 169 20.55 6.12 0.06
N ARG A 170 20.55 5.92 -1.26
CA ARG A 170 21.79 5.56 -1.92
C ARG A 170 22.71 6.74 -1.69
N ARG A 171 23.74 6.56 -0.86
CA ARG A 171 24.89 7.47 -0.88
C ARG A 171 25.27 7.57 -2.35
N VAL A 172 25.10 8.76 -2.91
CA VAL A 172 25.72 9.09 -4.18
C VAL A 172 27.19 8.91 -3.89
N THR A 173 27.77 7.80 -4.37
CA THR A 173 29.20 7.70 -4.52
C THR A 173 29.51 8.76 -5.56
N SER A 174 29.80 9.97 -5.09
CA SER A 174 30.42 11.00 -5.89
C SER A 174 31.76 10.40 -6.32
N SER A 175 31.77 9.73 -7.46
CA SER A 175 32.98 9.52 -8.22
C SER A 175 33.49 10.91 -8.54
N THR A 176 34.40 11.39 -7.68
CA THR A 176 35.17 12.61 -7.88
C THR A 176 35.58 12.65 -9.35
N PRO A 177 35.22 13.69 -10.12
CA PRO A 177 35.79 13.83 -11.45
C PRO A 177 37.30 13.95 -11.24
N SER A 178 38.02 12.92 -11.68
CA SER A 178 39.48 12.94 -11.75
C SER A 178 39.84 14.06 -12.72
N SER A 179 40.08 15.25 -12.16
CA SER A 179 40.77 16.34 -12.83
C SER A 179 42.21 15.90 -13.02
N ALA A 180 42.44 15.02 -13.98
CA ALA A 180 43.77 14.77 -14.50
C ALA A 180 44.14 15.97 -15.39
N PRO A 181 45.24 16.69 -15.11
CA PRO A 181 45.68 17.77 -15.96
C PRO A 181 46.06 17.21 -17.33
N GLN A 182 45.41 17.76 -18.36
CA GLN A 182 45.70 17.55 -19.77
C GLN A 182 47.18 17.88 -20.03
N LYS A 183 48.03 16.86 -20.04
CA LYS A 183 49.43 16.94 -20.45
C LYS A 183 49.45 17.11 -21.98
N ARG A 184 49.22 18.35 -22.45
CA ARG A 184 49.34 18.70 -23.86
C ARG A 184 50.84 18.88 -24.20
N ARG A 185 51.53 17.74 -24.32
CA ARG A 185 52.84 17.63 -24.95
C ARG A 185 52.60 17.65 -26.46
N PHE A 186 52.87 18.78 -27.10
CA PHE A 186 53.21 18.78 -28.52
C PHE A 186 54.45 19.64 -28.70
N GLU A 187 55.50 18.93 -29.09
CA GLU A 187 56.85 19.38 -29.38
C GLU A 187 56.88 20.22 -30.67
N THR A 188 57.72 21.26 -30.64
CA THR A 188 58.55 21.83 -31.72
C THR A 188 58.24 21.51 -33.18
N HIS A 189 57.99 22.57 -33.96
CA HIS A 189 58.57 22.77 -35.30
C HIS A 189 58.44 24.25 -35.68
N VAL A 190 59.50 25.05 -35.49
CA VAL A 190 60.07 26.04 -36.43
C VAL A 190 61.52 26.25 -36.05
#